data_AF-A0A6V7IVG3-F1
#
_entry.id   AF-A0A6V7IVG3-F1
#
_cell.length_a   1.000
_cell.length_b   1.000
_cell.length_c   1.000
_cell.angle_alpha   90.00
_cell.angle_beta   90.00
_cell.angle_gamma   90.00
#
_symmetry.space_group_name_H-M   'P 1'
#
loop_
_entity.id
_entity.type
_entity.pdbx_description
1 polymer ?
#
loop_
_entity_poly.entity_id
_entity_poly.type
_entity_poly.pdbx_seq_one_letter_code
_entity_poly.pdbx_strand_id
1 'polypeptide(L)'
;MFEDKLRKDFYENRVKDHKNVWMSVADGVKQLRHESFAFHSDLTMTYSVVQETFGEDEKCGFEEIDYLFVSDPTFAIKRQSPYRELFRVGLV
;
A
#
# COMPACT_ATOMS: atom_id res chain seq x y z
N MET A 1 7.60 0.49 -15.84
CA MET A 1 7.80 1.76 -15.10
C MET A 1 6.64 2.65 -15.47
N PHE A 2 5.83 3.09 -14.50
CA PHE A 2 4.49 3.61 -14.72
C PHE A 2 4.43 4.70 -15.81
N GLU A 3 3.75 4.43 -16.93
CA GLU A 3 3.52 5.38 -18.04
C GLU A 3 2.50 6.47 -17.67
N ASP A 4 1.93 6.37 -16.47
CA ASP A 4 0.94 7.31 -15.94
C ASP A 4 1.57 8.67 -15.62
N LYS A 5 1.19 9.68 -16.41
CA LYS A 5 1.68 11.05 -16.27
C LYS A 5 1.26 11.71 -14.96
N LEU A 6 0.07 11.38 -14.43
CA LEU A 6 -0.44 11.95 -13.18
C LEU A 6 0.35 11.42 -11.98
N ARG A 7 0.58 10.10 -11.93
CA ARG A 7 1.40 9.49 -10.87
C ARG A 7 2.83 9.99 -10.88
N LYS A 8 3.41 10.13 -12.09
CA LYS A 8 4.76 10.68 -12.25
C LYS A 8 4.84 12.11 -11.73
N ASP A 9 3.87 12.95 -12.08
CA ASP A 9 3.81 14.34 -11.62
C ASP A 9 3.65 14.43 -10.09
N PHE A 10 2.76 13.62 -9.50
CA PHE A 10 2.60 13.55 -8.05
C PHE A 10 3.90 13.15 -7.34
N TYR A 11 4.58 12.10 -7.83
CA TYR A 11 5.83 11.64 -7.23
C TYR A 11 6.92 12.73 -7.30
N GLU A 12 7.14 13.32 -8.47
CA GLU A 12 8.18 14.33 -8.66
C GLU A 12 7.90 15.59 -7.82
N ASN A 13 6.64 16.05 -7.78
CA ASN A 13 6.29 17.32 -7.12
C ASN A 13 5.98 17.19 -5.62
N ARG A 14 5.60 16.01 -5.12
CA ARG A 14 5.09 15.84 -3.75
C ARG A 14 5.87 14.84 -2.90
N VAL A 15 6.68 13.96 -3.50
CA VAL A 15 7.36 12.88 -2.76
C VAL A 15 8.88 13.03 -2.82
N LYS A 16 9.45 13.12 -4.03
CA LYS A 16 10.89 12.94 -4.29
C LYS A 16 11.83 13.78 -3.41
N ASP A 17 11.59 15.08 -3.30
CA ASP A 17 12.48 16.01 -2.59
C ASP A 17 11.98 16.42 -1.20
N HIS A 18 10.84 15.88 -0.75
CA HIS A 18 10.23 16.25 0.52
C HIS A 18 10.72 15.33 1.65
N LYS A 19 11.37 15.93 2.66
CA LYS A 19 11.79 15.25 3.89
C LYS A 19 10.56 15.12 4.79
N ASN A 20 10.19 13.90 5.18
CA ASN A 20 9.04 13.55 6.05
C ASN A 20 7.70 13.22 5.34
N VAL A 21 7.74 12.72 4.10
CA VAL A 21 6.54 12.21 3.40
C VAL A 21 6.16 10.77 3.79
N TRP A 22 6.96 10.13 4.63
CA TRP A 22 6.79 8.74 5.04
C TRP A 22 6.36 8.67 6.50
N MET A 23 5.45 7.75 6.81
CA MET A 23 5.01 7.43 8.16
C MET A 23 4.68 5.94 8.26
N SER A 24 4.58 5.43 9.48
CA SER A 24 4.14 4.04 9.69
C SER A 24 2.66 3.88 9.33
N VAL A 25 2.26 2.65 8.97
CA VAL A 25 0.83 2.35 8.71
C VAL A 25 -0.02 2.66 9.95
N ALA A 26 0.48 2.33 11.14
CA ALA A 26 -0.23 2.61 12.40
C ALA A 26 -0.45 4.11 12.62
N ASP A 27 0.56 4.95 12.38
CA ASP A 27 0.44 6.40 12.54
C ASP A 27 -0.48 7.01 11.46
N GLY A 28 -0.40 6.52 10.22
CA GLY A 28 -1.28 6.94 9.13
C GLY A 28 -2.74 6.61 9.41
N VAL A 29 -3.03 5.37 9.83
CA VAL A 29 -4.38 4.93 10.20
C VAL A 29 -4.93 5.71 11.40
N LYS A 30 -4.08 6.05 12.37
CA LYS A 30 -4.48 6.91 13.48
C LYS A 30 -4.90 8.32 13.02
N GLN A 31 -4.21 8.90 12.04
CA GLN A 31 -4.60 10.20 11.46
C GLN A 31 -5.89 10.11 10.64
N LEU A 32 -6.09 9.02 9.88
CA LEU A 32 -7.34 8.78 9.12
C LEU A 32 -8.59 8.82 10.02
N ARG A 33 -8.49 8.44 11.28
CA ARG A 33 -9.64 8.32 12.20
C ARG A 33 -10.27 9.66 12.59
N HIS A 34 -9.49 10.74 12.65
CA HIS A 34 -9.93 11.98 13.30
C HIS A 34 -9.69 13.25 12.48
N GLU A 35 -8.94 13.17 11.39
CA GLU A 35 -8.49 14.34 10.62
C GLU A 35 -8.93 14.22 9.15
N SER A 36 -9.09 15.37 8.47
CA SER A 36 -9.24 15.39 7.01
C SER A 36 -7.88 15.07 6.37
N PHE A 37 -7.55 13.79 6.37
CA PHE A 37 -6.25 13.26 5.98
C PHE A 37 -6.43 12.17 4.92
N ALA A 38 -5.55 12.14 3.93
CA ALA A 38 -5.48 11.07 2.94
C ALA A 38 -4.12 10.37 3.08
N PHE A 39 -4.16 9.06 3.26
CA PHE A 39 -2.97 8.24 3.47
C PHE A 39 -2.82 7.23 2.34
N HIS A 40 -1.67 7.23 1.68
CA HIS A 40 -1.35 6.23 0.67
C HIS A 40 -0.48 5.13 1.28
N SER A 41 -0.99 3.89 1.23
CA SER A 41 -0.33 2.69 1.74
C SER A 41 -0.85 1.46 1.00
N ASP A 42 -0.23 0.31 1.24
CA ASP A 42 -0.80 -0.99 0.88
C ASP A 42 -2.17 -1.18 1.55
N LEU A 43 -3.13 -1.65 0.75
CA LEU A 43 -4.52 -1.80 1.18
C LEU A 43 -4.64 -2.85 2.28
N THR A 44 -4.01 -4.01 2.10
CA THR A 44 -4.08 -5.14 3.04
C THR A 44 -3.55 -4.75 4.41
N MET A 45 -2.38 -4.11 4.46
CA MET A 45 -1.79 -3.66 5.74
C MET A 45 -2.65 -2.61 6.42
N THR A 46 -3.19 -1.66 5.66
CA THR A 46 -4.06 -0.60 6.20
C THR A 46 -5.33 -1.18 6.79
N TYR A 47 -6.00 -2.07 6.06
CA TYR A 47 -7.23 -2.72 6.51
C TYR A 47 -7.02 -3.59 7.75
N SER A 48 -5.87 -4.26 7.88
CA SER A 48 -5.54 -5.03 9.08
C SER A 48 -5.56 -4.14 10.33
N VAL A 49 -4.89 -2.98 10.28
CA VAL A 49 -4.83 -2.06 11.42
C VAL A 49 -6.19 -1.42 11.69
N VAL A 50 -6.94 -1.04 10.65
CA VAL A 50 -8.30 -0.50 10.79
C VAL A 50 -9.22 -1.52 11.46
N GLN A 51 -9.19 -2.79 11.04
CA GLN A 51 -10.00 -3.85 11.63
C GLN A 51 -9.73 -4.04 13.12
N GLU A 52 -8.47 -3.89 13.53
CA GLU A 52 -8.03 -4.02 14.92
C GLU A 52 -8.34 -2.80 15.80
N THR A 53 -8.45 -1.60 15.21
CA THR A 53 -8.44 -0.34 15.98
C THR A 53 -9.71 0.52 15.87
N PHE A 54 -10.52 0.34 14.81
CA PHE A 54 -11.73 1.13 14.56
C PHE A 54 -12.99 0.38 15.02
N GLY A 55 -13.96 1.12 15.54
CA GLY A 55 -15.33 0.64 15.76
C GLY A 55 -16.07 0.36 14.44
N GLU A 56 -17.14 -0.43 14.50
CA GLU A 56 -17.94 -0.77 13.30
C GLU A 56 -18.57 0.46 12.63
N ASP A 57 -18.96 1.45 13.42
CA ASP A 57 -19.50 2.72 12.96
C ASP A 57 -18.43 3.60 12.30
N GLU A 58 -17.21 3.59 12.81
CA GLU A 58 -16.08 4.34 12.25
C GLU A 58 -15.62 3.76 10.90
N LYS A 59 -15.73 2.45 10.70
CA LYS A 59 -15.33 1.79 9.44
C LYS A 59 -16.11 2.28 8.23
N CYS A 60 -17.37 2.68 8.42
CA CYS A 60 -18.21 3.23 7.36
C CYS A 60 -17.90 4.70 7.05
N GLY A 61 -17.01 5.34 7.84
CA GLY A 61 -16.73 6.77 7.77
C GLY A 61 -15.54 7.17 6.89
N PHE A 62 -14.77 6.21 6.38
CA PHE A 62 -13.66 6.48 5.45
C PHE A 62 -13.92 5.86 4.08
N GLU A 63 -13.30 6.42 3.05
CA GLU A 63 -13.40 5.96 1.67
C GLU A 63 -12.02 5.62 1.12
N GLU A 64 -11.99 4.64 0.23
CA GLU A 64 -10.79 4.27 -0.52
C GLU A 64 -10.68 5.08 -1.82
N ILE A 65 -9.45 5.47 -2.17
CA ILE A 65 -9.15 6.03 -3.50
C ILE A 65 -8.21 5.06 -4.19
N ASP A 66 -8.66 4.48 -5.31
CA ASP A 66 -7.80 3.61 -6.13
C ASP A 66 -6.74 4.46 -6.86
N TYR A 67 -5.59 4.61 -6.19
CA TYR A 67 -4.46 5.35 -6.72
C TYR A 67 -3.47 4.45 -7.47
N LEU A 68 -3.24 3.22 -6.99
CA LEU A 68 -2.25 2.30 -7.53
C LEU A 68 -2.69 0.85 -7.36
N PHE A 69 -3.32 0.29 -8.40
CA PHE A 69 -3.61 -1.13 -8.47
C PHE A 69 -2.40 -1.91 -9.03
N VAL A 70 -1.46 -2.27 -8.16
CA VAL A 70 -0.33 -3.16 -8.51
C VAL A 70 -0.34 -4.34 -7.56
N SER A 71 -1.07 -5.39 -7.94
CA SER A 71 -1.03 -6.67 -7.25
C SER A 71 -0.37 -7.70 -8.16
N ASP A 72 0.97 -7.70 -8.16
CA ASP A 72 1.79 -8.76 -8.74
C ASP A 72 2.73 -9.29 -7.66
N PRO A 73 2.23 -9.97 -6.61
CA PRO A 73 3.08 -10.54 -5.59
C PRO A 73 3.99 -11.60 -6.22
N THR A 74 5.31 -11.36 -6.18
CA THR A 74 6.29 -12.31 -6.69
C THR A 74 7.04 -12.99 -5.57
N PHE A 75 7.28 -14.29 -5.71
CA PHE A 75 8.13 -15.04 -4.79
C PHE A 75 9.60 -14.87 -5.17
N ALA A 76 10.40 -14.36 -4.24
CA ALA A 76 11.85 -14.31 -4.40
C ALA A 76 12.46 -15.69 -4.11
N ILE A 77 13.19 -16.23 -5.08
CA ILE A 77 13.95 -17.47 -4.93
C ILE A 77 15.44 -17.23 -5.17
N LYS A 78 16.30 -18.07 -4.59
CA LYS A 78 17.74 -18.06 -4.90
C LYS A 78 17.93 -18.27 -6.41
N ARG A 79 18.83 -17.49 -7.02
CA ARG A 79 19.24 -17.74 -8.42
C ARG A 79 19.69 -19.18 -8.57
N GLN A 80 19.23 -19.85 -9.63
CA GLN A 80 19.49 -21.27 -9.91
C GLN A 80 18.98 -22.23 -8.82
N SER A 81 17.95 -21.85 -8.06
CA SER A 81 17.29 -22.77 -7.13
C SER A 81 16.72 -23.99 -7.88
N PRO A 82 16.98 -25.23 -7.41
CA PRO A 82 16.37 -26.43 -7.98
C PRO A 82 14.84 -26.44 -7.78
N TYR A 83 14.33 -25.60 -6.88
CA TYR A 83 12.90 -25.47 -6.61
C TYR A 83 12.18 -24.50 -7.55
N ARG A 84 12.86 -23.91 -8.55
CA ARG A 84 12.26 -22.90 -9.44
C ARG A 84 10.96 -23.38 -10.10
N GLU A 85 10.97 -24.58 -10.70
CA GLU A 85 9.77 -25.09 -11.37
C GLU A 85 8.69 -25.48 -10.36
N LEU A 86 9.06 -26.01 -9.19
CA LEU A 86 8.12 -26.29 -8.09
C LEU A 86 7.37 -25.02 -7.67
N PHE A 87 8.08 -23.91 -7.48
CA PHE A 87 7.45 -22.62 -7.16
C PHE A 87 6.64 -22.07 -8.34
N ARG A 88 7.11 -22.23 -9.58
CA ARG A 88 6.41 -21.73 -10.77
C ARG A 88 5.07 -22.42 -11.03
N VAL A 89 4.97 -23.72 -10.75
CA VAL A 89 3.75 -24.51 -11.03
C VAL A 89 2.89 -24.75 -9.79
N GLY A 90 3.50 -24.77 -8.61
CA GLY A 90 2.84 -25.14 -7.36
C GLY A 90 2.33 -23.97 -6.53
N LEU A 91 2.73 -22.74 -6.86
CA LEU A 91 2.17 -21.54 -6.26
C LEU A 91 0.96 -21.08 -7.09
N VAL A 92 -0.17 -20.94 -6.41
CA VAL A 92 -1.44 -20.42 -6.95
C VAL A 92 -1.55 -18.95 -6.59
#